data_AF-T0ZUU6-F1
#
_entry.id   AF-T0ZUU6-F1
#
_cell.length_a   1.000
_cell.length_b   1.000
_cell.length_c   1.000
_cell.angle_alpha   90.00
_cell.angle_beta   90.00
_cell.angle_gamma   90.00
#
_symmetry.space_group_name_H-M   'P 1'
#
loop_
_entity.id
_entity.type
_entity.pdbx_description
1 polymer ?
#
loop_
_entity_poly.entity_id
_entity_poly.type
_entity_poly.pdbx_seq_one_letter_code
_entity_poly.pdbx_strand_id
1 'polypeptide(L)'
;EDSVFADWLALRLAVEGYKVWYDRYKLLGGESYPKDIDEAITNRVFRLISILTRASIHKKNPLGERTLALNLAKERDSELAIPLKLEHLLPSELGFQLSDLTFIPFDKQWSAGFAGLVKKLQAVECPRDPVSGRARVGQSLAEEDCVKGTPERLWSNLFPLRDVPQRVHLFTLRRKEDYHEADARWPVAREDETHIWAFDAPEPELGIQVTPSGRSFLWKEKREIMNKPTSSIMSVLIRRAVE
;
A
#
# COMPACT_ATOMS: atom_id res chain seq x y z
N GLU A 1 0.14 -17.67 9.99
CA GLU A 1 -0.51 -17.39 8.69
C GLU A 1 -0.78 -15.90 8.58
N ASP A 2 -1.49 -15.30 9.54
CA ASP A 2 -1.73 -13.84 9.55
C ASP A 2 -0.58 -13.00 10.15
N SER A 3 0.66 -13.50 10.07
CA SER A 3 1.81 -12.85 10.73
C SER A 3 2.13 -11.48 10.17
N VAL A 4 2.04 -11.31 8.84
CA VAL A 4 2.31 -10.02 8.20
C VAL A 4 1.34 -8.95 8.70
N PHE A 5 0.06 -9.31 8.84
CA PHE A 5 -0.95 -8.40 9.38
C PHE A 5 -0.74 -8.14 10.87
N ALA A 6 -0.44 -9.17 11.66
CA ALA A 6 -0.14 -9.03 13.08
C ALA A 6 1.08 -8.12 13.33
N ASP A 7 2.15 -8.28 12.53
CA ASP A 7 3.37 -7.47 12.58
C ASP A 7 3.07 -6.01 12.23
N TRP A 8 2.35 -5.78 11.13
CA TRP A 8 1.90 -4.44 10.75
C TRP A 8 1.04 -3.79 11.84
N LEU A 9 0.09 -4.53 12.41
CA LEU A 9 -0.83 -4.02 13.42
C LEU A 9 -0.10 -3.68 14.72
N ALA A 10 0.77 -4.57 15.19
CA ALA A 10 1.55 -4.37 16.41
C ALA A 10 2.44 -3.12 16.31
N LEU A 11 3.13 -2.95 15.18
CA LEU A 11 3.94 -1.77 14.92
C LEU A 11 3.11 -0.49 14.94
N ARG A 12 1.97 -0.49 14.25
CA ARG A 12 1.07 0.68 14.19
C ARG A 12 0.51 1.06 15.56
N LEU A 13 0.12 0.07 16.37
CA LEU A 13 -0.35 0.31 17.74
C LEU A 13 0.79 0.82 18.64
N ALA A 14 2.01 0.30 18.49
CA ALA A 14 3.18 0.78 19.23
C ALA A 14 3.51 2.25 18.88
N VAL A 15 3.41 2.62 17.61
CA VAL A 15 3.57 4.02 17.14
C VAL A 15 2.53 4.96 17.78
N GLU A 16 1.30 4.49 18.00
CA GLU A 16 0.24 5.23 18.71
C GLU A 16 0.43 5.27 20.23
N GLY A 17 1.46 4.58 20.74
CA GLY A 17 1.85 4.56 22.16
C GLY A 17 1.27 3.41 22.96
N TYR A 18 0.59 2.44 22.33
CA TYR A 18 0.08 1.27 23.04
C TYR A 18 1.21 0.27 23.33
N LYS A 19 1.17 -0.35 24.51
CA LYS A 19 2.04 -1.50 24.82
C LYS A 19 1.40 -2.75 24.21
N VAL A 20 2.06 -3.32 23.20
CA VAL A 20 1.56 -4.49 22.47
C VAL A 20 2.41 -5.71 22.80
N TRP A 21 1.75 -6.84 22.99
CA TRP A 21 2.38 -8.14 23.21
C TRP A 21 1.74 -9.19 22.28
N TYR A 22 2.59 -9.94 21.58
CA TYR A 22 2.22 -11.14 20.82
C TYR A 22 3.48 -11.97 20.49
N ASP A 23 3.28 -13.20 20.04
CA ASP A 23 4.31 -14.25 19.95
C ASP A 23 5.56 -13.91 19.11
N ARG A 24 5.41 -13.08 18.06
CA ARG A 24 6.48 -12.90 17.06
C ARG A 24 7.39 -11.69 17.29
N TYR A 25 6.94 -10.65 17.98
CA TYR A 25 7.72 -9.43 18.14
C TYR A 25 7.84 -9.00 19.59
N LYS A 26 9.11 -8.80 19.97
CA LYS A 26 9.54 -8.29 21.27
C LYS A 26 9.99 -6.82 21.15
N LEU A 27 9.25 -6.00 20.40
CA LEU A 27 9.63 -4.63 19.98
C LEU A 27 9.94 -3.64 21.11
N LEU A 28 9.63 -3.98 22.36
CA LEU A 28 9.71 -3.05 23.48
C LEU A 28 10.44 -3.76 24.63
N GLY A 29 11.77 -3.84 24.50
CA GLY A 29 12.66 -4.40 25.52
C GLY A 29 12.57 -3.65 26.86
N GLY A 30 12.67 -4.42 27.95
CA GLY A 30 12.79 -3.93 29.33
C GLY A 30 11.88 -4.61 30.36
N GLU A 31 10.76 -5.21 29.92
CA GLU A 31 9.78 -5.84 30.81
C GLU A 31 9.88 -7.38 30.78
N SER A 32 9.60 -8.04 31.91
CA SER A 32 9.55 -9.50 31.99
C SER A 32 8.36 -10.02 31.19
N TYR A 33 8.63 -10.59 30.02
CA TYR A 33 7.64 -11.27 29.19
C TYR A 33 6.94 -12.38 29.99
N PRO A 34 5.59 -12.43 30.00
CA PRO A 34 4.87 -13.54 30.60
C PRO A 34 5.27 -14.83 29.88
N LYS A 35 5.77 -15.82 30.63
CA LYS A 35 6.05 -17.16 30.08
C LYS A 35 4.76 -17.95 29.86
N ASP A 36 3.69 -17.54 30.55
CA ASP A 36 2.37 -18.15 30.51
C ASP A 36 1.37 -17.18 29.85
N ILE A 37 0.80 -17.60 28.72
CA ILE A 37 -0.17 -16.84 27.93
C ILE A 37 -1.48 -16.69 28.72
N ASP A 38 -1.90 -17.71 29.45
CA ASP A 38 -3.16 -17.69 30.21
C ASP A 38 -3.04 -16.73 31.39
N GLU A 39 -1.89 -16.69 32.08
CA GLU A 39 -1.61 -15.70 33.13
C GLU A 39 -1.64 -14.28 32.57
N ALA A 40 -1.06 -14.07 31.38
CA ALA A 40 -1.06 -12.77 30.72
C ALA A 40 -2.49 -12.29 30.40
N ILE A 41 -3.28 -13.17 29.79
CA ILE A 41 -4.68 -12.89 29.43
C ILE A 41 -5.51 -12.61 30.69
N THR A 42 -5.25 -13.33 31.78
CA THR A 42 -6.03 -13.20 33.00
C THR A 42 -5.69 -11.92 33.77
N ASN A 43 -4.40 -11.58 33.91
CA ASN A 43 -3.95 -10.61 34.90
C ASN A 43 -3.20 -9.39 34.34
N ARG A 44 -2.77 -9.41 33.07
CA ARG A 44 -1.85 -8.38 32.55
C ARG A 44 -2.36 -7.63 31.32
N VAL A 45 -3.28 -8.22 30.55
CA VAL A 45 -3.82 -7.54 29.36
C VAL A 45 -4.99 -6.62 29.73
N PHE A 46 -5.00 -5.43 29.14
CA PHE A 46 -6.14 -4.53 29.21
C PHE A 46 -7.19 -4.90 28.14
N ARG A 47 -6.75 -5.20 26.92
CA ARG A 47 -7.58 -5.68 25.81
C ARG A 47 -6.86 -6.78 25.05
N LEU A 48 -7.62 -7.77 24.59
CA LEU A 48 -7.16 -8.83 23.71
C LEU A 48 -7.73 -8.60 22.30
N ILE A 49 -6.84 -8.44 21.34
CA ILE A 49 -7.21 -8.24 19.94
C ILE A 49 -7.18 -9.61 19.24
N SER A 50 -8.33 -10.06 18.74
CA SER A 50 -8.45 -11.35 18.04
C SER A 50 -8.50 -11.15 16.54
N ILE A 51 -7.52 -11.67 15.80
CA ILE A 51 -7.52 -11.61 14.31
C ILE A 51 -8.30 -12.80 13.75
N LEU A 52 -9.39 -12.50 13.03
CA LEU A 52 -10.30 -13.49 12.48
C LEU A 52 -10.13 -13.63 10.97
N THR A 53 -9.75 -14.85 10.59
CA THR A 53 -9.69 -15.41 9.23
C THR A 53 -10.29 -16.81 9.27
N ARG A 54 -10.68 -17.40 8.14
CA ARG A 54 -11.14 -18.80 8.04
C ARG A 54 -10.07 -19.72 8.63
N ALA A 55 -8.82 -19.45 8.33
CA ALA A 55 -7.68 -20.16 8.90
C ALA A 55 -7.62 -20.07 10.44
N SER A 56 -7.78 -18.87 11.01
CA SER A 56 -7.73 -18.69 12.48
C SER A 56 -8.96 -19.22 13.22
N ILE A 57 -10.09 -19.38 12.52
CA ILE A 57 -11.32 -19.95 13.08
C ILE A 57 -11.22 -21.47 13.23
N HIS A 58 -10.66 -22.17 12.23
CA HIS A 58 -10.60 -23.63 12.22
C HIS A 58 -9.42 -24.22 12.99
N LYS A 59 -8.50 -23.38 13.50
CA LYS A 59 -7.29 -23.83 14.19
C LYS A 59 -7.51 -24.03 15.69
N LYS A 60 -7.06 -25.18 16.22
CA LYS A 60 -7.15 -25.55 17.66
C LYS A 60 -6.55 -24.50 18.62
N ASN A 61 -5.54 -23.75 18.16
CA ASN A 61 -5.06 -22.49 18.76
C ASN A 61 -5.12 -21.41 17.67
N PRO A 62 -5.75 -20.24 17.88
CA PRO A 62 -6.03 -19.57 19.16
C PRO A 62 -7.42 -19.83 19.77
N LEU A 63 -8.10 -20.95 19.46
CA LEU A 63 -9.42 -21.26 20.06
C LEU A 63 -9.41 -21.23 21.60
N GLY A 64 -8.36 -21.74 22.26
CA GLY A 64 -8.22 -21.73 23.73
C GLY A 64 -8.12 -20.31 24.31
N GLU A 65 -7.14 -19.53 23.85
CA GLU A 65 -6.90 -18.14 24.28
C GLU A 65 -8.13 -17.25 24.05
N ARG A 66 -8.79 -17.42 22.89
CA ARG A 66 -10.02 -16.70 22.55
C ARG A 66 -11.16 -17.08 23.50
N THR A 67 -11.33 -18.36 23.79
CA THR A 67 -12.37 -18.82 24.73
C THR A 67 -12.12 -18.27 26.13
N LEU A 68 -10.87 -18.31 26.60
CA LEU A 68 -10.47 -17.72 27.89
C LEU A 68 -10.81 -16.23 27.95
N ALA A 69 -10.43 -15.46 26.92
CA ALA A 69 -10.72 -14.03 26.86
C ALA A 69 -12.22 -13.71 26.83
N LEU A 70 -13.02 -14.50 26.12
CA LEU A 70 -14.47 -14.34 26.06
C LEU A 70 -15.16 -14.70 27.38
N ASN A 71 -14.69 -15.73 28.07
CA ASN A 71 -15.21 -16.09 29.39
C ASN A 71 -14.88 -15.00 30.42
N LEU A 72 -13.63 -14.52 30.44
CA LEU A 72 -13.23 -13.42 31.31
C LEU A 72 -13.99 -12.12 31.00
N ALA A 73 -14.25 -11.82 29.72
CA ALA A 73 -15.08 -10.69 29.32
C ALA A 73 -16.47 -10.77 29.95
N LYS A 74 -17.11 -11.95 29.89
CA LYS A 74 -18.44 -12.20 30.49
C LYS A 74 -18.41 -12.14 32.01
N GLU A 75 -17.42 -12.76 32.65
CA GLU A 75 -17.28 -12.77 34.11
C GLU A 75 -17.07 -11.37 34.71
N ARG A 76 -16.33 -10.52 33.98
CA ARG A 76 -15.97 -9.16 34.42
C ARG A 76 -16.93 -8.08 33.90
N ASP A 77 -17.96 -8.46 33.15
CA ASP A 77 -18.83 -7.55 32.39
C ASP A 77 -18.02 -6.46 31.65
N SER A 78 -17.01 -6.92 30.89
CA SER A 78 -16.02 -6.04 30.26
C SER A 78 -15.82 -6.38 28.79
N GLU A 79 -15.51 -5.37 27.99
CA GLU A 79 -15.20 -5.54 26.57
C GLU A 79 -13.74 -5.98 26.34
N LEU A 80 -13.31 -7.05 27.02
CA LEU A 80 -11.92 -7.51 27.00
C LEU A 80 -11.47 -7.94 25.59
N ALA A 81 -12.32 -8.67 24.86
CA ALA A 81 -12.02 -9.18 23.53
C ALA A 81 -12.50 -8.23 22.43
N ILE A 82 -11.59 -7.81 21.55
CA ILE A 82 -11.88 -6.98 20.37
C ILE A 82 -11.59 -7.80 19.11
N PRO A 83 -12.61 -8.32 18.42
CA PRO A 83 -12.40 -9.15 17.25
C PRO A 83 -12.25 -8.30 15.97
N LEU A 84 -11.19 -8.56 15.22
CA LEU A 84 -10.87 -7.94 13.94
C LEU A 84 -11.19 -8.92 12.82
N LYS A 85 -11.98 -8.49 11.84
CA LYS A 85 -12.37 -9.32 10.71
C LYS A 85 -11.48 -8.99 9.51
N LEU A 86 -10.47 -9.81 9.25
CA LEU A 86 -9.47 -9.54 8.19
C LEU A 86 -9.96 -9.96 6.79
N GLU A 87 -11.00 -10.79 6.71
CA GLU A 87 -11.62 -11.17 5.45
C GLU A 87 -13.13 -11.34 5.58
N HIS A 88 -13.82 -11.47 4.45
CA HIS A 88 -15.25 -11.76 4.46
C HIS A 88 -15.53 -13.17 4.98
N LEU A 89 -16.15 -13.23 6.16
CA LEU A 89 -16.61 -14.43 6.85
C LEU A 89 -18.14 -14.43 6.92
N LEU A 90 -18.75 -15.54 6.54
CA LEU A 90 -20.17 -15.79 6.64
C LEU A 90 -20.54 -16.05 8.11
N PRO A 91 -21.76 -15.70 8.56
CA PRO A 91 -22.22 -16.01 9.90
C PRO A 91 -22.14 -17.51 10.25
N SER A 92 -22.36 -18.39 9.27
CA SER A 92 -22.25 -19.85 9.43
C SER A 92 -20.82 -20.33 9.67
N GLU A 93 -19.81 -19.55 9.28
CA GLU A 93 -18.40 -19.84 9.54
C GLU A 93 -17.99 -19.38 10.95
N LEU A 94 -18.79 -18.52 11.60
CA LEU A 94 -18.52 -18.04 12.95
C LEU A 94 -19.13 -19.00 13.97
N GLY A 95 -18.32 -19.43 14.95
CA GLY A 95 -18.84 -20.19 16.09
C GLY A 95 -19.83 -19.35 16.92
N PHE A 96 -20.75 -20.01 17.63
CA PHE A 96 -21.78 -19.38 18.46
C PHE A 96 -21.24 -18.32 19.45
N GLN A 97 -20.02 -18.51 19.96
CA GLN A 97 -19.39 -17.55 20.87
C GLN A 97 -18.98 -16.23 20.21
N LEU A 98 -18.80 -16.23 18.88
CA LEU A 98 -18.40 -15.07 18.09
C LEU A 98 -19.60 -14.36 17.45
N SER A 99 -20.74 -15.04 17.26
CA SER A 99 -21.90 -14.46 16.58
C SER A 99 -22.48 -13.24 17.30
N ASP A 100 -22.31 -13.16 18.61
CA ASP A 100 -22.85 -12.08 19.45
C ASP A 100 -21.90 -10.87 19.54
N LEU A 101 -20.70 -10.95 18.96
CA LEU A 101 -19.71 -9.88 19.04
C LEU A 101 -19.83 -8.90 17.88
N THR A 102 -19.56 -7.63 18.16
CA THR A 102 -19.37 -6.62 17.11
C THR A 102 -17.92 -6.64 16.63
N PHE A 103 -17.74 -6.82 15.33
CA PHE A 103 -16.42 -6.90 14.69
C PHE A 103 -15.95 -5.56 14.14
N ILE A 104 -14.64 -5.33 14.16
CA ILE A 104 -14.02 -4.24 13.41
C ILE A 104 -13.57 -4.78 12.05
N PRO A 105 -14.11 -4.28 10.92
CA PRO A 105 -13.77 -4.77 9.59
C PRO A 105 -12.39 -4.27 9.14
N PHE A 106 -11.57 -5.21 8.67
CA PHE A 106 -10.28 -5.00 8.01
C PHE A 106 -10.24 -5.62 6.60
N ASP A 107 -11.33 -6.23 6.15
CA ASP A 107 -11.47 -6.96 4.89
C ASP A 107 -11.40 -6.07 3.64
N LYS A 108 -11.86 -4.82 3.74
CA LYS A 108 -11.83 -3.87 2.61
C LYS A 108 -10.58 -2.99 2.60
N GLN A 109 -10.21 -2.45 3.76
CA GLN A 109 -9.12 -1.48 3.88
C GLN A 109 -8.55 -1.44 5.29
N TRP A 110 -7.25 -1.70 5.43
CA TRP A 110 -6.59 -1.79 6.73
C TRP A 110 -6.52 -0.46 7.46
N SER A 111 -6.33 0.65 6.75
CA SER A 111 -6.26 1.98 7.37
C SER A 111 -7.60 2.40 8.00
N ALA A 112 -8.71 2.07 7.34
CA ALA A 112 -10.05 2.32 7.88
C ALA A 112 -10.34 1.45 9.11
N GLY A 113 -10.01 0.16 9.03
CA GLY A 113 -10.11 -0.75 10.17
C GLY A 113 -9.26 -0.30 11.37
N PHE A 114 -8.03 0.14 11.10
CA PHE A 114 -7.11 0.64 12.14
C PHE A 114 -7.63 1.91 12.81
N ALA A 115 -8.15 2.87 12.04
CA ALA A 115 -8.79 4.05 12.61
C ALA A 115 -9.98 3.68 13.52
N GLY A 116 -10.79 2.69 13.11
CA GLY A 116 -11.87 2.13 13.92
C GLY A 116 -11.38 1.49 15.21
N LEU A 117 -10.30 0.70 15.15
CA LEU A 117 -9.67 0.09 16.32
C LEU A 117 -9.11 1.14 17.29
N VAL A 118 -8.36 2.12 16.79
CA VAL A 118 -7.80 3.20 17.63
C VAL A 118 -8.93 3.98 18.30
N LYS A 119 -10.00 4.30 17.57
CA LYS A 119 -11.19 4.95 18.13
C LYS A 119 -11.82 4.11 19.25
N LYS A 120 -11.95 2.79 19.06
CA LYS A 120 -12.47 1.89 20.09
C LYS A 120 -11.57 1.87 21.32
N LEU A 121 -10.25 1.72 21.14
CA LEU A 121 -9.28 1.69 22.23
C LEU A 121 -9.26 3.00 23.03
N GLN A 122 -9.40 4.14 22.36
CA GLN A 122 -9.52 5.44 23.04
C GLN A 122 -10.84 5.58 23.80
N ALA A 123 -11.96 5.12 23.23
CA ALA A 123 -13.26 5.17 23.88
C ALA A 123 -13.33 4.33 25.17
N VAL A 124 -12.52 3.27 25.24
CA VAL A 124 -12.39 2.43 26.45
C VAL A 124 -11.21 2.82 27.33
N GLU A 125 -10.62 3.98 27.11
CA GLU A 125 -9.50 4.53 27.88
C GLU A 125 -8.29 3.58 27.99
N CYS A 126 -7.99 2.87 26.91
CA CYS A 126 -6.86 1.96 26.86
C CYS A 126 -5.54 2.70 27.15
N PRO A 127 -4.74 2.25 28.13
CA PRO A 127 -3.49 2.91 28.50
C PRO A 127 -2.52 3.05 27.32
N ARG A 128 -2.00 4.26 27.12
CA ARG A 128 -1.02 4.56 26.06
C ARG A 128 -0.08 5.70 26.45
N ASP A 129 1.11 5.67 25.87
CA ASP A 129 2.14 6.72 25.97
C ASP A 129 2.47 7.24 24.56
N PRO A 130 1.71 8.22 24.04
CA PRO A 130 1.86 8.68 22.66
C PRO A 130 3.17 9.44 22.42
N VAL A 131 3.75 10.04 23.47
CA VAL A 131 4.99 10.81 23.37
C VAL A 131 6.16 9.85 23.16
N SER A 132 6.23 8.79 23.96
CA SER A 132 7.32 7.82 23.86
C SER A 132 7.10 6.76 22.78
N GLY A 133 5.87 6.49 22.35
CA GLY A 133 5.56 5.41 21.40
C GLY A 133 6.33 5.52 20.09
N ARG A 134 6.26 6.69 19.44
CA ARG A 134 6.99 6.96 18.18
C ARG A 134 8.50 6.86 18.35
N ALA A 135 9.03 7.41 19.44
CA ALA A 135 10.46 7.38 19.72
C ALA A 135 10.98 5.96 19.98
N ARG A 136 10.25 5.16 20.76
CA ARG A 136 10.59 3.75 21.05
C ARG A 136 10.58 2.88 19.80
N VAL A 137 9.56 3.02 18.95
CA VAL A 137 9.51 2.31 17.68
C VAL A 137 10.66 2.74 16.76
N GLY A 138 10.93 4.05 16.66
CA GLY A 138 12.05 4.57 15.89
C GLY A 138 13.41 4.03 16.37
N GLN A 139 13.62 3.92 17.68
CA GLN A 139 14.83 3.33 18.26
C GLN A 139 14.92 1.82 17.99
N SER A 140 13.85 1.06 18.23
CA SER A 140 13.85 -0.39 17.98
C SER A 140 14.07 -0.74 16.50
N LEU A 141 13.47 0.03 15.57
CA LEU A 141 13.73 -0.14 14.14
C LEU A 141 15.16 0.28 13.78
N ALA A 142 15.70 1.34 14.38
CA ALA A 142 17.09 1.74 14.16
C ALA A 142 18.11 0.73 14.71
N GLU A 143 17.75 -0.02 15.76
CA GLU A 143 18.55 -1.10 16.34
C GLU A 143 18.50 -2.38 15.47
N GLU A 144 17.38 -2.68 14.81
CA GLU A 144 17.24 -3.83 13.90
C GLU A 144 17.77 -3.54 12.48
N ASP A 145 17.62 -2.30 12.00
CA ASP A 145 18.04 -1.81 10.69
C ASP A 145 19.19 -0.79 10.80
N CYS A 146 20.34 -1.24 11.30
CA CYS A 146 21.58 -0.69 10.77
C CYS A 146 21.56 -0.99 9.26
N VAL A 147 21.70 0.03 8.39
CA VAL A 147 21.90 -0.19 6.94
C VAL A 147 23.04 -1.19 6.79
N LYS A 148 22.71 -2.45 6.52
CA LYS A 148 23.70 -3.47 6.25
C LYS A 148 24.22 -3.14 4.86
N GLY A 149 25.51 -2.83 4.75
CA GLY A 149 26.20 -2.59 3.48
C GLY A 149 26.33 -3.86 2.62
N THR A 150 25.26 -4.66 2.56
CA THR A 150 25.18 -5.91 1.82
C THR A 150 24.31 -5.69 0.58
N PRO A 151 24.82 -5.98 -0.63
CA PRO A 151 24.04 -5.84 -1.84
C PRO A 151 22.89 -6.85 -1.86
N GLU A 152 21.67 -6.37 -2.06
CA GLU A 152 20.48 -7.21 -2.30
C GLU A 152 20.03 -7.10 -3.77
N ARG A 153 19.43 -8.17 -4.28
CA ARG A 153 18.87 -8.16 -5.64
C ARG A 153 17.42 -7.69 -5.59
N LEU A 154 17.21 -6.45 -6.02
CA LEU A 154 15.88 -5.88 -6.23
C LEU A 154 15.40 -6.15 -7.66
N TRP A 155 14.12 -6.44 -7.80
CA TRP A 155 13.45 -6.49 -9.11
C TRP A 155 12.74 -5.16 -9.31
N SER A 156 13.24 -4.36 -10.26
CA SER A 156 12.62 -3.10 -10.64
C SER A 156 11.90 -3.27 -11.98
N ASN A 157 10.73 -2.66 -12.07
CA ASN A 157 9.98 -2.42 -13.30
C ASN A 157 10.50 -1.20 -14.09
N LEU A 158 11.66 -0.65 -13.71
CA LEU A 158 12.36 0.37 -14.47
C LEU A 158 13.20 -0.30 -15.57
N PHE A 159 12.75 -0.15 -16.81
CA PHE A 159 13.52 -0.58 -17.97
C PHE A 159 14.41 0.58 -18.45
N PRO A 160 15.74 0.39 -18.58
CA PRO A 160 16.59 1.40 -19.15
C PRO A 160 16.29 1.55 -20.64
N LEU A 161 15.96 2.76 -21.07
CA LEU A 161 15.91 3.11 -22.48
C LEU A 161 17.34 3.10 -23.01
N ARG A 162 17.68 2.11 -23.84
CA ARG A 162 19.03 1.99 -24.43
C ARG A 162 19.29 3.09 -25.44
N ASP A 163 18.31 3.31 -26.31
CA ASP A 163 18.39 4.30 -27.38
C ASP A 163 17.02 4.96 -27.59
N VAL A 164 17.05 6.24 -27.97
CA VAL A 164 15.87 7.02 -28.36
C VAL A 164 16.19 7.67 -29.70
N PRO A 165 15.28 7.63 -30.70
CA PRO A 165 15.50 8.27 -31.99
C PRO A 165 15.92 9.73 -31.82
N GLN A 166 17.01 10.14 -32.47
CA GLN A 166 17.61 11.46 -32.26
C GLN A 166 16.80 12.58 -32.93
N ARG A 167 16.00 12.23 -33.93
CA ARG A 167 15.26 13.18 -34.74
C ARG A 167 13.77 13.09 -34.44
N VAL A 168 13.12 14.24 -34.40
CA VAL A 168 11.68 14.37 -34.26
C VAL A 168 11.16 15.17 -35.45
N HIS A 169 10.04 14.75 -36.01
CA HIS A 169 9.45 15.25 -37.24
C HIS A 169 8.10 15.91 -36.96
N LEU A 170 7.82 17.03 -37.64
CA LEU A 170 6.52 17.67 -37.62
C LEU A 170 5.65 17.10 -38.74
N PHE A 171 4.44 16.69 -38.37
CA PHE A 171 3.41 16.28 -39.29
C PHE A 171 2.18 17.18 -39.15
N THR A 172 1.52 17.40 -40.27
CA THR A 172 0.26 18.13 -40.37
C THR A 172 -0.89 17.14 -40.58
N LEU A 173 -1.85 17.16 -39.67
CA LEU A 173 -3.13 16.45 -39.77
C LEU A 173 -4.02 17.11 -40.83
N ARG A 174 -4.85 16.31 -41.50
CA ARG A 174 -5.81 16.83 -42.49
C ARG A 174 -6.92 17.65 -41.82
N ARG A 175 -7.41 17.18 -40.68
CA ARG A 175 -8.44 17.85 -39.88
C ARG A 175 -8.03 17.83 -38.41
N LYS A 176 -8.48 18.83 -37.65
CA LYS A 176 -8.18 18.93 -36.21
C LYS A 176 -8.82 17.77 -35.41
N GLU A 177 -9.92 17.21 -35.89
CA GLU A 177 -10.62 16.09 -35.27
C GLU A 177 -9.83 14.77 -35.34
N ASP A 178 -8.89 14.66 -36.30
CA ASP A 178 -8.08 13.46 -36.51
C ASP A 178 -7.02 13.27 -35.41
N TYR A 179 -6.79 14.30 -34.56
CA TYR A 179 -5.83 14.23 -33.46
C TYR A 179 -6.12 13.08 -32.48
N HIS A 180 -7.39 12.87 -32.12
CA HIS A 180 -7.75 11.84 -31.14
C HIS A 180 -7.46 10.43 -31.62
N GLU A 181 -7.66 10.17 -32.91
CA GLU A 181 -7.35 8.88 -33.52
C GLU A 181 -5.83 8.67 -33.61
N ALA A 182 -5.09 9.71 -33.98
CA ALA A 182 -3.63 9.68 -33.99
C ALA A 182 -3.04 9.44 -32.59
N ASP A 183 -3.46 10.21 -31.58
CA ASP A 183 -2.98 10.12 -30.19
C ASP A 183 -3.29 8.78 -29.51
N ALA A 184 -4.32 8.06 -29.96
CA ALA A 184 -4.68 6.76 -29.43
C ALA A 184 -3.83 5.60 -29.98
N ARG A 185 -3.25 5.74 -31.17
CA ARG A 185 -2.64 4.61 -31.90
C ARG A 185 -1.23 4.90 -32.42
N TRP A 186 -0.74 6.12 -32.26
CA TRP A 186 0.56 6.56 -32.75
C TRP A 186 1.22 7.49 -31.70
N PRO A 187 2.49 7.28 -31.34
CA PRO A 187 3.17 8.12 -30.36
C PRO A 187 3.39 9.55 -30.87
N VAL A 188 2.45 10.44 -30.54
CA VAL A 188 2.45 11.84 -30.99
C VAL A 188 2.48 12.80 -29.81
N ALA A 189 3.05 13.98 -30.04
CA ALA A 189 2.98 15.11 -29.12
C ALA A 189 2.37 16.31 -29.83
N ARG A 190 1.33 16.90 -29.23
CA ARG A 190 0.57 17.99 -29.84
C ARG A 190 1.37 19.30 -29.89
N GLU A 191 1.49 19.87 -31.08
CA GLU A 191 2.02 21.23 -31.24
C GLU A 191 0.89 22.26 -31.19
N ASP A 192 -0.11 22.12 -32.05
CA ASP A 192 -1.30 22.97 -32.12
C ASP A 192 -2.55 22.15 -32.55
N GLU A 193 -3.55 22.77 -33.17
CA GLU A 193 -4.78 22.07 -33.63
C GLU A 193 -4.56 21.12 -34.80
N THR A 194 -3.55 21.34 -35.63
CA THR A 194 -3.31 20.54 -36.84
C THR A 194 -1.87 20.03 -36.95
N HIS A 195 -0.97 20.47 -36.09
CA HIS A 195 0.43 20.04 -36.07
C HIS A 195 0.75 19.14 -34.88
N ILE A 196 1.46 18.07 -35.18
CA ILE A 196 1.90 17.07 -34.20
C ILE A 196 3.36 16.67 -34.46
N TRP A 197 4.08 16.40 -33.39
CA TRP A 197 5.43 15.86 -33.41
C TRP A 197 5.40 14.35 -33.26
N ALA A 198 6.28 13.64 -33.98
CA ALA A 198 6.49 12.20 -33.82
C ALA A 198 7.93 11.81 -34.22
N PHE A 199 8.39 10.63 -33.80
CA PHE A 199 9.70 10.11 -34.20
C PHE A 199 9.70 9.66 -35.67
N ASP A 200 8.65 9.00 -36.10
CA ASP A 200 8.50 8.45 -37.46
C ASP A 200 7.06 8.64 -37.95
N ALA A 201 6.87 8.49 -39.27
CA ALA A 201 5.54 8.49 -39.88
C ALA A 201 4.69 7.33 -39.34
N PRO A 202 3.35 7.46 -39.27
CA PRO A 202 2.50 6.38 -38.82
C PRO A 202 2.60 5.20 -39.78
N GLU A 203 2.53 3.98 -39.24
CA GLU A 203 2.50 2.77 -40.07
C GLU A 203 1.28 2.80 -41.00
N PRO A 204 1.41 2.35 -42.27
CA PRO A 204 0.30 2.40 -43.23
C PRO A 204 -0.97 1.68 -42.75
N GLU A 205 -0.82 0.64 -41.93
CA GLU A 205 -1.91 -0.17 -41.37
C GLU A 205 -2.78 0.59 -40.37
N LEU A 206 -2.26 1.68 -39.77
CA LEU A 206 -3.00 2.50 -38.82
C LEU A 206 -4.07 3.38 -39.50
N GLY A 207 -3.98 3.58 -40.82
CA GLY A 207 -4.93 4.39 -41.59
C GLY A 207 -4.88 5.90 -41.29
N ILE A 208 -3.92 6.35 -40.46
CA ILE A 208 -3.78 7.75 -40.06
C ILE A 208 -3.20 8.56 -41.21
N GLN A 209 -3.97 9.55 -41.70
CA GLN A 209 -3.56 10.37 -42.82
C GLN A 209 -2.88 11.66 -42.37
N VAL A 210 -1.56 11.72 -42.55
CA VAL A 210 -0.76 12.92 -42.28
C VAL A 210 0.11 13.33 -43.45
N THR A 211 0.50 14.61 -43.45
CA THR A 211 1.46 15.18 -44.39
C THR A 211 2.71 15.63 -43.65
N PRO A 212 3.93 15.21 -44.06
CA PRO A 212 5.15 15.71 -43.46
C PRO A 212 5.28 17.21 -43.71
N SER A 213 5.46 18.02 -42.66
CA SER A 213 5.60 19.47 -42.82
C SER A 213 7.02 19.87 -43.29
N GLY A 214 7.91 18.89 -43.52
CA GLY A 214 9.32 19.09 -43.87
C GLY A 214 10.21 19.57 -42.72
N ARG A 215 9.62 19.91 -41.56
CA ARG A 215 10.35 20.34 -40.37
C ARG A 215 10.74 19.14 -39.53
N SER A 216 12.02 19.04 -39.21
CA SER A 216 12.54 18.10 -38.23
C SER A 216 13.69 18.74 -37.44
N PHE A 217 14.00 18.19 -36.29
CA PHE A 217 15.13 18.67 -35.48
C PHE A 217 15.79 17.51 -34.73
N LEU A 218 17.07 17.71 -34.38
CA LEU A 218 17.79 16.87 -33.44
C LEU A 218 17.49 17.37 -32.03
N TRP A 219 16.76 16.57 -31.25
CA TRP A 219 16.21 17.03 -29.96
C TRP A 219 17.28 17.27 -28.90
N LYS A 220 18.48 16.73 -29.07
CA LYS A 220 19.63 17.00 -28.18
C LYS A 220 20.30 18.35 -28.44
N GLU A 221 20.09 18.95 -29.62
CA GLU A 221 20.77 20.18 -30.03
C GLU A 221 19.96 21.44 -29.70
N LYS A 222 18.67 21.30 -29.42
CA LYS A 222 17.76 22.40 -29.11
C LYS A 222 17.18 22.24 -27.71
N ARG A 223 17.23 23.32 -26.93
CA ARG A 223 16.60 23.37 -25.60
C ARG A 223 15.11 23.70 -25.69
N GLU A 224 14.72 24.48 -26.71
CA GLU A 224 13.36 24.91 -26.93
C GLU A 224 12.99 24.85 -28.42
N ILE A 225 11.73 24.52 -28.69
CA ILE A 225 11.13 24.45 -30.01
C ILE A 225 9.76 25.10 -29.92
N MET A 226 9.49 26.08 -30.77
CA MET A 226 8.18 26.76 -30.83
C MET A 226 7.71 27.25 -29.45
N ASN A 227 8.63 27.82 -28.66
CA ASN A 227 8.40 28.31 -27.29
C ASN A 227 8.03 27.23 -26.25
N LYS A 228 8.26 25.95 -26.56
CA LYS A 228 8.11 24.84 -25.61
C LYS A 228 9.47 24.19 -25.32
N PRO A 229 9.73 23.77 -24.07
CA PRO A 229 10.91 22.99 -23.75
C PRO A 229 10.93 21.67 -24.54
N THR A 230 12.06 21.38 -25.20
CA THR A 230 12.24 20.14 -25.95
C THR A 230 12.03 18.90 -25.07
N SER A 231 12.42 18.99 -23.79
CA SER A 231 12.18 17.95 -22.79
C SER A 231 10.70 17.60 -22.63
N SER A 232 9.80 18.59 -22.68
CA SER A 232 8.36 18.36 -22.54
C SER A 232 7.80 17.54 -23.69
N ILE A 233 8.23 17.82 -24.92
CA ILE A 233 7.82 17.07 -26.12
C ILE A 233 8.38 15.65 -26.05
N MET A 234 9.66 15.51 -25.70
CA MET A 234 10.33 14.22 -25.60
C MET A 234 9.73 13.33 -24.51
N SER A 235 9.38 13.89 -23.35
CA SER A 235 8.73 13.11 -22.28
C SER A 235 7.39 12.52 -22.70
N VAL A 236 6.60 13.25 -23.49
CA VAL A 236 5.32 12.75 -24.03
C VAL A 236 5.58 11.64 -25.05
N LEU A 237 6.45 11.88 -26.02
CA LEU A 237 6.75 10.92 -27.09
C LEU A 237 7.34 9.61 -26.54
N ILE A 238 8.29 9.70 -25.62
CA ILE A 238 8.92 8.52 -25.01
C ILE A 238 7.89 7.74 -24.20
N ARG A 239 7.05 8.41 -23.40
CA ARG A 239 6.00 7.74 -22.61
C ARG A 239 5.05 6.99 -23.53
N ARG A 240 4.53 7.66 -24.56
CA ARG A 240 3.58 7.08 -25.53
C ARG A 240 4.17 5.94 -26.37
N ALA A 241 5.48 5.91 -26.57
CA ALA A 241 6.14 4.84 -27.33
C ALA A 241 6.41 3.58 -26.50
N VAL A 242 6.32 3.67 -25.17
CA VAL A 242 6.61 2.57 -24.23
C VAL A 242 5.33 1.99 -23.59
N GLU A 243 4.27 2.80 -23.49
CA GLU A 243 2.92 2.39 -23.07
C GLU A 243 2.18 1.61 -24.17
#